data_AF-A0AAP9J9N7-F1
#
_entry.id   AF-A0AAP9J9N7-F1
#
_cell.length_a   1.000
_cell.length_b   1.000
_cell.length_c   1.000
_cell.angle_alpha   90.00
_cell.angle_beta   90.00
_cell.angle_gamma   90.00
#
_symmetry.space_group_name_H-M   'P 1'
#
loop_
_entity.id
_entity.type
_entity.pdbx_description
1 polymer ?
#
loop_
_entity_poly.entity_id
_entity_poly.type
_entity_poly.pdbx_seq_one_letter_code
_entity_poly.pdbx_strand_id
1 'polypeptide(L)'
;MDINERLQNEQLGGGQPKINPDEQRRYLGTFRERVIAAVKKSQLNSPAIQAQFEATLKQHTDGKVLISQPLAGDLFTTYVRMAVATNHPFTLLSTNDATTEDDPIAVLLAADEAVNIDQIYFT
;
A
#
# COMPACT_ATOMS: atom_id res chain seq x y z
N MET A 1 -1.32 36.90 35.25
CA MET A 1 -0.93 35.50 34.96
C MET A 1 -2.18 34.82 34.46
N ASP A 2 -2.32 34.78 33.14
CA ASP A 2 -3.55 34.49 32.44
C ASP A 2 -3.85 32.98 32.45
N ILE A 3 -5.05 32.67 32.92
CA ILE A 3 -5.71 31.35 32.90
C ILE A 3 -5.86 30.76 31.48
N ASN A 4 -5.60 31.55 30.43
CA ASN A 4 -5.64 31.13 29.02
C ASN A 4 -4.46 30.27 28.56
N GLU A 5 -3.42 30.12 29.39
CA GLU A 5 -2.25 29.30 29.04
C GLU A 5 -2.42 27.82 29.43
N ARG A 6 -3.46 27.49 30.22
CA ARG A 6 -3.74 26.12 30.67
C ARG A 6 -4.59 25.31 29.69
N LEU A 7 -5.19 25.93 28.67
CA LEU A 7 -6.04 25.24 27.68
C LEU A 7 -5.38 25.03 26.30
N GLN A 8 -4.16 25.53 26.10
CA GLN A 8 -3.47 25.47 24.80
C GLN A 8 -2.54 24.27 24.64
N ASN A 9 -2.25 23.52 25.71
CA ASN A 9 -1.45 22.29 25.62
C ASN A 9 -2.28 20.99 25.57
N GLU A 10 -3.61 21.06 25.68
CA GLU A 10 -4.51 19.90 25.55
C GLU A 10 -5.21 19.81 24.19
N GLN A 11 -4.97 20.78 23.30
CA GLN A 11 -5.44 20.81 21.92
C GLN A 11 -4.19 20.87 21.05
N LEU A 12 -3.61 19.77 20.57
CA LEU A 12 -3.90 19.23 19.24
C LEU A 12 -3.31 17.80 19.12
N GLY A 13 -3.97 16.84 19.77
CA GLY A 13 -4.02 15.46 19.29
C GLY A 13 -2.93 14.52 19.82
N GLY A 14 -3.31 13.65 20.75
CA GLY A 14 -2.67 12.35 20.97
C GLY A 14 -2.56 11.60 19.64
N GLY A 15 -1.38 11.73 19.03
CA GLY A 15 -1.16 11.50 17.62
C GLY A 15 -1.44 10.06 17.22
N GLN A 16 -2.59 9.82 16.61
CA GLN A 16 -2.70 8.73 15.66
C GLN A 16 -1.53 8.86 14.68
N PRO A 17 -0.79 7.79 14.41
CA PRO A 17 0.37 7.86 13.51
C PRO A 17 -0.12 8.41 12.17
N LYS A 18 0.26 9.65 11.86
CA LYS A 18 -0.04 10.26 10.56
C LYS A 18 1.01 9.74 9.60
N ILE A 19 0.59 9.03 8.56
CA ILE A 19 1.49 8.64 7.47
C ILE A 19 2.09 9.91 6.87
N ASN A 20 3.40 9.95 6.72
CA ASN A 20 4.08 11.03 6.03
C ASN A 20 3.59 11.06 4.56
N PRO A 21 3.24 12.22 3.96
CA PRO A 21 2.75 12.28 2.57
C PRO A 21 3.63 11.53 1.55
N ASP A 22 4.96 11.56 1.70
CA ASP A 22 5.86 10.76 0.86
C ASP A 22 5.65 9.25 1.03
N GLU A 23 5.53 8.77 2.27
CA GLU A 23 5.25 7.36 2.56
C GLU A 23 3.86 6.97 2.05
N GLN A 24 2.86 7.84 2.22
CA GLN A 24 1.51 7.61 1.75
C GLN A 24 1.48 7.45 0.23
N ARG A 25 2.26 8.26 -0.50
CA ARG A 25 2.39 8.14 -1.96
C ARG A 25 3.13 6.87 -2.36
N ARG A 26 4.22 6.54 -1.66
CA ARG A 26 5.04 5.36 -1.94
C ARG A 26 4.28 4.04 -1.72
N TYR A 27 3.49 3.96 -0.67
CA TYR A 27 2.73 2.76 -0.28
C TYR A 27 1.23 2.90 -0.51
N LEU A 28 0.82 3.63 -1.55
CA LEU A 28 -0.57 3.60 -2.03
C LEU A 28 -1.63 3.93 -0.96
N GLY A 29 -1.29 4.78 0.02
CA GLY A 29 -2.19 5.16 1.10
C GLY A 29 -2.09 4.32 2.37
N THR A 30 -1.23 3.31 2.43
CA THR A 30 -1.00 2.50 3.64
C THR A 30 0.32 2.84 4.35
N PHE A 31 0.49 2.34 5.57
CA PHE A 31 1.74 2.42 6.33
C PHE A 31 2.73 1.35 5.85
N ARG A 32 4.02 1.68 5.86
CA ARG A 32 5.10 0.74 5.52
C ARG A 32 5.02 -0.57 6.31
N GLU A 33 4.71 -0.47 7.61
CA GLU A 33 4.66 -1.59 8.54
C GLU A 33 3.55 -2.59 8.22
N ARG A 34 2.52 -2.20 7.45
CA ARG A 34 1.40 -3.07 7.06
C ARG A 34 1.60 -3.74 5.71
N VAL A 35 2.65 -3.39 4.97
CA VAL A 35 2.90 -3.94 3.64
C VAL A 35 3.47 -5.35 3.77
N ILE A 36 2.77 -6.32 3.18
CA ILE A 36 3.21 -7.71 3.10
C ILE A 36 4.08 -7.91 1.86
N ALA A 37 3.58 -7.46 0.71
CA ALA A 37 4.30 -7.58 -0.56
C ALA A 37 3.95 -6.42 -1.49
N ALA A 38 4.91 -6.03 -2.33
CA ALA A 38 4.79 -4.91 -3.26
C ALA A 38 5.38 -5.26 -4.62
N VAL A 39 4.62 -4.96 -5.68
CA VAL A 39 5.00 -5.08 -7.08
C VAL A 39 5.26 -3.69 -7.64
N LYS A 40 6.48 -3.50 -8.14
CA LYS A 40 6.87 -2.26 -8.82
C LYS A 40 6.31 -2.19 -10.23
N LYS A 41 6.21 -0.98 -10.77
CA LYS A 41 5.73 -0.72 -12.13
C LYS A 41 6.50 -1.54 -13.18
N SER A 42 7.83 -1.59 -13.08
CA SER A 42 8.68 -2.37 -13.99
C SER A 42 8.40 -3.88 -13.97
N GLN A 43 7.91 -4.38 -12.83
CA GLN A 43 7.70 -5.80 -12.57
C GLN A 43 6.30 -6.31 -12.91
N LEU A 44 5.34 -5.40 -13.17
CA LEU A 44 3.93 -5.74 -13.35
C LEU A 44 3.67 -6.79 -14.44
N ASN A 45 4.43 -6.73 -15.53
CA ASN A 45 4.27 -7.60 -16.69
C ASN A 45 5.05 -8.92 -16.56
N SER A 46 5.80 -9.12 -15.48
CA SER A 46 6.61 -10.33 -15.30
C SER A 46 5.73 -11.50 -14.81
N PRO A 47 5.63 -12.61 -15.57
CA PRO A 47 4.83 -13.77 -15.17
C PRO A 47 5.33 -14.39 -13.85
N ALA A 48 6.64 -14.36 -13.61
CA ALA A 48 7.22 -14.86 -12.37
C ALA A 48 6.76 -14.05 -11.16
N ILE A 49 6.72 -12.72 -11.28
CA ILE A 49 6.28 -11.82 -10.21
C ILE A 49 4.78 -11.98 -9.96
N GLN A 50 3.99 -12.09 -11.02
CA GLN A 50 2.55 -12.38 -10.93
C GLN A 50 2.28 -13.69 -10.18
N ALA A 51 3.02 -14.75 -10.49
CA ALA A 51 2.89 -16.04 -9.81
C ALA A 51 3.32 -15.97 -8.33
N GLN A 52 4.42 -15.24 -8.03
CA GLN A 52 4.85 -15.02 -6.64
C GLN A 52 3.81 -14.21 -5.85
N PHE A 53 3.25 -13.16 -6.44
CA PHE A 53 2.21 -12.35 -5.81
C PHE A 53 0.94 -13.16 -5.54
N GLU A 54 0.49 -13.97 -6.51
CA GLU A 54 -0.64 -14.87 -6.31
C GLU A 54 -0.37 -15.90 -5.20
N ALA A 55 0.85 -16.43 -5.11
CA ALA A 55 1.24 -17.33 -4.02
C ALA A 55 1.20 -16.61 -2.66
N THR A 56 1.67 -15.36 -2.59
CA THR A 56 1.58 -14.54 -1.37
C THR A 56 0.12 -14.29 -0.96
N LEU A 57 -0.78 -13.99 -1.90
CA LEU A 57 -2.22 -13.86 -1.61
C LEU A 57 -2.81 -15.14 -1.03
N LYS A 58 -2.38 -16.31 -1.53
CA LYS A 58 -2.85 -17.60 -0.98
C LYS A 58 -2.28 -17.91 0.40
N GLN A 59 -1.10 -17.38 0.72
CA GLN A 59 -0.47 -17.53 2.04
C GLN A 59 -1.04 -16.57 3.09
N HIS A 60 -1.46 -15.38 2.66
CA HIS A 60 -1.97 -14.31 3.52
C HIS A 60 -3.41 -13.98 3.17
N THR A 61 -4.36 -14.78 3.66
CA THR A 61 -5.79 -14.58 3.41
C THR A 61 -6.37 -13.31 4.06
N ASP A 62 -5.62 -12.77 5.01
CA ASP A 62 -5.88 -11.59 5.82
C ASP A 62 -5.11 -10.39 5.26
N GLY A 63 -5.74 -9.69 4.31
CA GLY A 63 -5.20 -8.48 3.74
C GLY A 63 -6.05 -7.90 2.61
N LYS A 64 -5.66 -6.71 2.16
CA LYS A 64 -6.27 -6.01 1.03
C LYS A 64 -5.26 -5.66 -0.03
N VAL A 65 -5.68 -5.78 -1.28
CA VAL A 65 -4.84 -5.47 -2.43
C VAL A 65 -5.07 -4.02 -2.85
N LEU A 66 -4.02 -3.20 -2.80
CA LEU A 66 -4.05 -1.81 -3.27
C LEU A 66 -3.43 -1.77 -4.67
N ILE A 67 -4.15 -1.17 -5.62
CA ILE A 67 -3.76 -1.13 -7.03
C ILE A 67 -3.81 0.31 -7.51
N SER A 68 -2.68 0.86 -7.94
CA SER A 68 -2.62 2.15 -8.61
C SER A 68 -2.94 1.96 -10.09
N GLN A 69 -4.15 2.36 -10.50
CA GLN A 69 -4.59 2.31 -11.89
C GLN A 69 -3.65 3.08 -12.86
N PRO A 70 -3.19 4.31 -12.56
CA PRO A 70 -2.32 5.03 -13.51
C PRO A 70 -0.93 4.40 -13.64
N LEU A 71 -0.41 3.78 -12.59
CA LEU A 71 0.89 3.08 -12.64
C LEU A 71 0.76 1.69 -13.29
N ALA A 72 -0.33 0.98 -13.00
CA ALA A 72 -0.58 -0.35 -13.51
C ALA A 72 -0.99 -0.36 -14.99
N GLY A 73 -1.56 0.73 -15.51
CA GLY A 73 -2.12 0.76 -16.87
C GLY A 73 -3.09 -0.41 -17.06
N ASP A 74 -3.16 -0.99 -18.25
CA ASP A 74 -4.09 -2.10 -18.55
C ASP A 74 -3.87 -3.37 -17.69
N LEU A 75 -2.68 -3.53 -17.11
CA LEU A 75 -2.32 -4.69 -16.28
C LEU A 75 -3.05 -4.70 -14.94
N PHE A 76 -3.68 -3.60 -14.51
CA PHE A 76 -4.45 -3.55 -13.27
C PHE A 76 -5.53 -4.65 -13.22
N THR A 77 -6.12 -4.97 -14.36
CA THR A 77 -7.18 -5.98 -14.49
C THR A 77 -6.70 -7.38 -14.09
N THR A 78 -5.43 -7.71 -14.37
CA THR A 78 -4.80 -8.98 -13.97
C THR A 78 -4.75 -9.11 -12.46
N TYR A 79 -4.30 -8.06 -11.76
CA TYR A 79 -4.18 -8.05 -10.30
C TYR A 79 -5.55 -8.00 -9.60
N VAL A 80 -6.53 -7.29 -10.17
CA VAL A 80 -7.92 -7.34 -9.70
C VAL A 80 -8.47 -8.76 -9.80
N ARG A 81 -8.25 -9.46 -10.93
CA ARG A 81 -8.69 -10.85 -11.10
C ARG A 81 -8.03 -11.78 -10.07
N MET A 82 -6.74 -11.61 -9.79
CA MET A 82 -6.05 -12.38 -8.75
C MET A 82 -6.69 -12.15 -7.38
N ALA A 83 -6.90 -10.88 -6.99
CA ALA A 83 -7.52 -10.55 -5.71
C ALA A 83 -8.93 -11.14 -5.57
N VAL A 84 -9.75 -11.05 -6.63
CA VAL A 84 -11.09 -11.64 -6.65
C VAL A 84 -11.02 -13.18 -6.58
N ALA A 85 -10.12 -13.80 -7.32
CA ALA A 85 -9.94 -15.26 -7.32
C ALA A 85 -9.47 -15.80 -5.96
N THR A 86 -8.68 -15.02 -5.22
CA THR A 86 -8.25 -15.35 -3.86
C THR A 86 -9.20 -14.79 -2.78
N ASN A 87 -10.34 -14.21 -3.17
CA ASN A 87 -11.34 -13.65 -2.27
C ASN A 87 -10.83 -12.53 -1.34
N HIS A 88 -9.88 -11.73 -1.83
CA HIS A 88 -9.31 -10.59 -1.12
C HIS A 88 -10.04 -9.30 -1.47
N PRO A 89 -10.32 -8.42 -0.49
CA PRO A 89 -10.74 -7.06 -0.77
C PRO A 89 -9.65 -6.33 -1.57
N PHE A 90 -10.05 -5.50 -2.52
CA PHE A 90 -9.12 -4.68 -3.28
C PHE A 90 -9.59 -3.22 -3.34
N THR A 91 -8.65 -2.31 -3.50
CA THR A 91 -8.91 -0.88 -3.72
C THR A 91 -8.17 -0.42 -4.95
N LEU A 92 -8.91 0.11 -5.91
CA LEU A 92 -8.35 0.72 -7.10
C LEU A 92 -8.16 2.22 -6.84
N LEU A 93 -6.90 2.66 -6.84
CA LEU A 93 -6.50 4.04 -6.65
C LEU A 93 -6.35 4.68 -8.02
N SER A 94 -7.16 5.72 -8.26
CA SER A 94 -7.11 6.51 -9.49
C SER A 94 -6.26 7.78 -9.34
N THR A 95 -5.69 8.02 -8.17
CA THR A 95 -4.93 9.23 -7.89
C THR A 95 -3.62 9.21 -8.67
N ASN A 96 -3.43 10.21 -9.53
CA ASN A 96 -2.15 10.50 -10.18
C ASN A 96 -1.27 11.31 -9.21
N ASP A 97 -0.94 10.72 -8.07
CA ASP A 97 0.13 11.25 -7.25
C ASP A 97 1.44 10.96 -8.00
N ALA A 98 1.96 11.96 -8.69
CA ALA A 98 3.25 11.88 -9.36
C ALA A 98 4.31 11.49 -8.31
N THR A 99 4.70 10.23 -8.33
CA THR A 99 5.78 9.71 -7.50
C THR A 99 7.09 10.20 -8.12
N THR A 100 7.99 10.69 -7.29
CA THR A 100 9.35 11.07 -7.70
C THR A 100 10.27 9.86 -7.86
N GLU A 101 9.79 8.65 -7.56
CA GLU A 101 10.53 7.41 -7.77
C GLU A 101 10.51 6.99 -9.23
N ASP A 102 11.67 6.51 -9.71
CA ASP A 102 11.88 6.01 -11.06
C ASP A 102 11.06 4.72 -11.33
N ASP A 103 10.97 3.84 -10.32
CA ASP A 103 10.23 2.58 -10.37
C ASP A 103 9.28 2.42 -9.17
N PRO A 104 8.12 3.11 -9.18
CA PRO A 104 7.21 3.15 -8.05
C PRO A 104 6.42 1.86 -7.88
N ILE A 105 5.86 1.67 -6.68
CA ILE A 105 4.94 0.57 -6.38
C ILE A 105 3.60 0.82 -7.09
N ALA A 106 3.21 -0.14 -7.93
CA ALA A 106 1.94 -0.08 -8.65
C ALA A 106 0.86 -0.96 -8.03
N VAL A 107 1.27 -2.07 -7.40
CA VAL A 107 0.37 -2.98 -6.68
C VAL A 107 1.01 -3.40 -5.37
N LEU A 108 0.26 -3.47 -4.29
CA LEU A 108 0.75 -4.07 -3.04
C LEU A 108 -0.36 -4.80 -2.28
N LEU A 109 0.04 -5.74 -1.45
CA LEU A 109 -0.80 -6.41 -0.45
C LEU A 109 -0.52 -5.78 0.91
N ALA A 110 -1.55 -5.24 1.54
CA ALA A 110 -1.49 -4.66 2.87
C ALA A 110 -2.30 -5.50 3.86
N ALA A 111 -1.72 -5.79 5.02
CA ALA A 111 -2.42 -6.36 6.16
C ALA A 111 -3.30 -5.29 6.85
N ASP A 112 -4.25 -5.75 7.66
CA ASP A 112 -5.03 -4.86 8.53
C ASP A 112 -4.20 -4.37 9.73
N GLU A 113 -3.25 -5.20 10.19
CA GLU A 113 -2.33 -4.91 11.30
C GLU A 113 -0.87 -4.74 10.83
N ALA A 114 -0.01 -4.28 11.75
CA ALA A 114 1.41 -4.09 11.48
C ALA A 114 2.17 -5.42 11.44
N VAL A 115 2.74 -5.75 10.29
CA VAL A 115 3.51 -7.00 10.04
C VAL A 115 5.03 -6.79 10.02
N ASN A 116 5.50 -5.55 9.85
CA ASN A 116 6.92 -5.17 9.89
C ASN A 116 7.85 -6.05 9.03
N ILE A 117 7.43 -6.35 7.79
CA ILE A 117 8.21 -7.17 6.85
C ILE A 117 9.23 -6.28 6.14
N ASP A 118 10.53 -6.55 6.29
CA ASP A 118 11.60 -5.81 5.59
C ASP A 118 11.62 -6.10 4.08
N GLN A 119 11.55 -7.39 3.70
CA GLN A 119 11.61 -7.84 2.30
C GLN A 119 10.20 -7.91 1.69
N ILE A 120 9.70 -6.78 1.20
CA ILE A 120 8.38 -6.70 0.53
C ILE A 120 8.46 -6.82 -0.99
N TYR A 121 9.65 -6.71 -1.57
CA TYR A 121 9.83 -6.72 -3.02
C TYR A 121 10.21 -8.10 -3.51
N PHE A 122 9.65 -8.48 -4.65
CA PHE A 122 9.98 -9.71 -5.34
C PHE A 122 11.33 -9.58 -6.08
N THR A 123 12.10 -10.67 -6.07
CA THR A 123 13.44 -10.80 -6.68
C THR A 123 13.43 -11.68 -7.91
#